data_AF-A0A943PV56-F1
#
_entry.id   AF-A0A943PV56-F1
#
_cell.length_a   1.000
_cell.length_b   1.000
_cell.length_c   1.000
_cell.angle_alpha   90.00
_cell.angle_beta   90.00
_cell.angle_gamma   90.00
#
_symmetry.space_group_name_H-M   'P 1'
#
loop_
_entity.id
_entity.type
_entity.pdbx_description
1 polymer ?
#
loop_
_entity_poly.entity_id
_entity_poly.type
_entity_poly.pdbx_seq_one_letter_code
_entity_poly.pdbx_strand_id
1 'polypeptide(L)'
;MKKNEYFYEIEKIYKEKQKDIEKRLREFKEIWERGSNEDIHAELSFCILTPQSKAVNAWKAITTLRENGLLFNGSTEDIVEYLNIVRFKNNKAKYLVALREQMQNEKGEIITKDFFNSITDVKEKREWIVKNIKGMAYKEAGHFLRNVGFGKEIAILDRHILKNLVKLEVIEDVPKSLTPKLYLEIEEKMKAYCKFISIPMDSLDLLLWYKEAGEIFK
;
A
#
# COMPACT_ATOMS: atom_id res chain seq x y z
N MET A 1 -21.82 -0.83 17.44
CA MET A 1 -21.11 0.30 16.80
C MET A 1 -21.92 1.56 17.01
N LYS A 2 -21.27 2.71 17.18
CA LYS A 2 -21.93 4.03 17.27
C LYS A 2 -21.14 5.05 16.46
N LYS A 3 -21.80 6.13 16.05
CA LYS A 3 -21.15 7.33 15.51
C LYS A 3 -20.83 8.24 16.69
N ASN A 4 -19.56 8.34 17.08
CA ASN A 4 -19.12 9.21 18.17
C ASN A 4 -18.73 10.61 17.65
N GLU A 5 -18.33 11.52 18.54
CA GLU A 5 -17.94 12.89 18.16
C GLU A 5 -16.84 12.90 17.09
N TYR A 6 -15.83 12.04 17.26
CA TYR A 6 -14.73 11.91 16.30
C TYR A 6 -15.20 11.46 14.91
N PHE A 7 -16.22 10.59 14.83
CA PHE A 7 -16.83 10.22 13.56
C PHE A 7 -17.38 11.46 12.81
N TYR A 8 -18.07 12.37 13.49
CA TYR A 8 -18.66 13.54 12.83
C TYR A 8 -17.60 14.54 12.34
N GLU A 9 -16.46 14.64 13.04
CA GLU A 9 -15.29 15.39 12.54
C GLU A 9 -14.78 14.81 11.21
N ILE A 10 -14.55 13.50 11.15
CA ILE A 10 -14.06 12.87 9.92
C ILE A 10 -15.09 12.87 8.79
N GLU A 11 -16.39 12.77 9.11
CA GLU A 11 -17.46 12.79 8.12
C GLU A 11 -17.52 14.15 7.41
N LYS A 12 -17.29 15.25 8.14
CA LYS A 12 -17.20 16.59 7.55
C LYS A 12 -16.03 16.69 6.57
N ILE A 13 -14.84 16.23 6.98
CA ILE A 13 -13.64 16.23 6.11
C ILE A 13 -13.87 15.33 4.89
N TYR A 14 -14.53 14.18 5.08
CA TYR A 14 -14.85 13.28 3.98
C TYR A 14 -15.72 13.97 2.93
N LYS A 15 -16.78 14.68 3.34
CA LYS A 15 -17.63 15.44 2.41
C LYS A 15 -16.86 16.51 1.63
N GLU A 16 -15.92 17.18 2.28
CA GLU A 16 -15.06 18.20 1.66
C GLU A 16 -14.05 17.58 0.67
N LYS A 17 -13.52 16.39 0.98
CA LYS A 17 -12.46 15.71 0.20
C LYS A 17 -12.94 14.56 -0.67
N GLN A 18 -14.23 14.28 -0.71
CA GLN A 18 -14.81 13.13 -1.40
C GLN A 18 -14.37 13.06 -2.87
N LYS A 19 -14.46 14.19 -3.59
CA LYS A 19 -14.06 14.26 -5.00
C LYS A 19 -12.57 13.96 -5.21
N ASP A 20 -11.71 14.47 -4.33
CA ASP A 20 -10.26 14.26 -4.39
C ASP A 20 -9.91 12.80 -4.10
N ILE A 21 -10.54 12.20 -3.08
CA ILE A 21 -10.40 10.78 -2.72
C ILE A 21 -10.87 9.89 -3.87
N GLU A 22 -12.08 10.12 -4.39
CA GLU A 22 -12.63 9.32 -5.49
C GLU A 22 -11.78 9.46 -6.76
N LYS A 23 -11.23 10.64 -7.04
CA LYS A 23 -10.29 10.85 -8.12
C LYS A 23 -9.05 9.98 -7.93
N ARG A 24 -8.42 10.03 -6.76
CA ARG A 24 -7.24 9.22 -6.45
C ARG A 24 -7.51 7.71 -6.56
N LEU A 25 -8.67 7.26 -6.06
CA LEU A 25 -9.06 5.84 -6.17
C LEU A 25 -9.31 5.42 -7.63
N ARG A 26 -9.78 6.33 -8.51
CA ARG A 26 -9.85 6.05 -9.95
C ARG A 26 -8.46 5.93 -10.56
N GLU A 27 -7.53 6.82 -10.23
CA GLU A 27 -6.13 6.75 -10.69
C GLU A 27 -5.49 5.39 -10.33
N PHE A 28 -5.72 4.88 -9.11
CA PHE A 28 -5.23 3.55 -8.72
C PHE A 28 -5.80 2.40 -9.55
N LYS A 29 -7.07 2.48 -9.93
CA LYS A 29 -7.68 1.47 -10.82
C LYS A 29 -7.10 1.58 -12.23
N GLU A 30 -6.90 2.79 -12.73
CA GLU A 30 -6.32 3.01 -14.05
C GLU A 30 -4.89 2.46 -14.16
N ILE A 31 -4.10 2.49 -13.07
CA ILE A 31 -2.79 1.84 -13.01
C ILE A 31 -2.91 0.35 -13.36
N TRP A 32 -3.89 -0.37 -12.79
CA TRP A 32 -4.09 -1.77 -13.12
C TRP A 32 -4.71 -1.97 -14.51
N GLU A 33 -5.71 -1.19 -14.88
CA GLU A 33 -6.42 -1.36 -16.14
C GLU A 33 -5.53 -1.06 -17.34
N ARG A 34 -4.72 0.00 -17.27
CA ARG A 34 -3.92 0.52 -18.40
C ARG A 34 -2.41 0.31 -18.25
N GLY A 35 -1.91 0.06 -17.05
CA GLY A 35 -0.48 -0.10 -16.80
C GLY A 35 0.08 -1.41 -17.38
N SER A 36 1.35 -1.35 -17.76
CA SER A 36 2.17 -2.48 -18.18
C SER A 36 2.63 -3.32 -16.98
N ASN A 37 3.29 -4.46 -17.25
CA ASN A 37 3.98 -5.22 -16.21
C ASN A 37 4.99 -4.37 -15.44
N GLU A 38 5.71 -3.47 -16.11
CA GLU A 38 6.68 -2.57 -15.49
C GLU A 38 6.02 -1.51 -14.58
N ASP A 39 4.83 -1.01 -14.95
CA ASP A 39 4.07 -0.08 -14.11
C ASP A 39 3.67 -0.73 -12.79
N ILE A 40 3.14 -1.96 -12.85
CA ILE A 40 2.75 -2.72 -11.66
C ILE A 40 3.98 -3.12 -10.85
N HIS A 41 5.09 -3.45 -11.51
CA HIS A 41 6.36 -3.72 -10.85
C HIS A 41 6.83 -2.50 -10.05
N ALA A 42 6.81 -1.31 -10.64
CA ALA A 42 7.19 -0.07 -9.96
C ALA A 42 6.32 0.22 -8.73
N GLU A 43 5.01 -0.05 -8.78
CA GLU A 43 4.12 0.07 -7.62
C GLU A 43 4.47 -0.91 -6.48
N LEU A 44 4.81 -2.15 -6.82
CA LEU A 44 5.22 -3.14 -5.83
C LEU A 44 6.60 -2.79 -5.24
N SER A 45 7.55 -2.38 -6.08
CA SER A 45 8.86 -1.87 -5.68
C SER A 45 8.74 -0.65 -4.75
N PHE A 46 7.81 0.26 -5.03
CA PHE A 46 7.52 1.40 -4.15
C PHE A 46 7.16 0.94 -2.74
N CYS A 47 6.28 -0.07 -2.62
CA CYS A 47 5.85 -0.58 -1.31
C CYS A 47 6.97 -1.28 -0.52
N ILE A 48 7.99 -1.84 -1.19
CA ILE A 48 9.22 -2.32 -0.52
C ILE A 48 9.99 -1.16 0.13
N LEU A 49 9.90 0.05 -0.43
CA LEU A 49 10.63 1.21 0.06
C LEU A 49 9.91 2.00 1.17
N THR A 50 8.59 1.83 1.34
CA THR A 50 7.80 2.60 2.31
C THR A 50 8.03 2.27 3.79
N PRO A 51 8.45 1.06 4.22
CA PRO A 51 8.69 0.77 5.64
C PRO A 51 9.69 1.75 6.26
N GLN A 52 9.24 2.51 7.25
CA GLN A 52 10.02 3.54 7.96
C GLN A 52 10.63 4.63 7.05
N SER A 53 10.01 4.89 5.91
CA SER A 53 10.38 5.96 4.99
C SER A 53 9.18 6.87 4.70
N LYS A 54 9.44 8.12 4.35
CA LYS A 54 8.39 8.98 3.80
C LYS A 54 7.99 8.47 2.41
N ALA A 55 6.68 8.35 2.17
CA ALA A 55 6.14 7.86 0.90
C ALA A 55 6.64 8.70 -0.29
N VAL A 56 6.72 10.02 -0.16
CA VAL A 56 7.27 10.92 -1.19
C VAL A 56 8.72 10.61 -1.56
N ASN A 57 9.58 10.25 -0.61
CA ASN A 57 10.97 9.90 -0.87
C ASN A 57 11.08 8.51 -1.51
N ALA A 58 10.28 7.55 -1.03
CA ALA A 58 10.21 6.22 -1.62
C ALA A 58 9.77 6.28 -3.08
N TRP A 59 8.76 7.10 -3.38
CA TRP A 59 8.30 7.27 -4.75
C TRP A 59 9.35 7.95 -5.63
N LYS A 60 9.96 9.03 -5.14
CA LYS A 60 11.06 9.71 -5.85
C LYS A 60 12.20 8.74 -6.20
N ALA A 61 12.57 7.85 -5.28
CA ALA A 61 13.61 6.85 -5.54
C ALA A 61 13.19 5.88 -6.65
N ILE A 62 11.97 5.34 -6.62
CA ILE A 62 11.46 4.43 -7.65
C ILE A 62 11.35 5.11 -9.02
N THR A 63 10.84 6.35 -9.08
CA THR A 63 10.72 7.06 -10.35
C THR A 63 12.10 7.31 -10.96
N THR A 64 13.08 7.75 -10.17
CA THR A 64 14.45 7.95 -10.67
C THR A 64 15.09 6.63 -11.13
N LEU A 65 14.93 5.54 -10.38
CA LEU A 65 15.42 4.21 -10.78
C LEU A 65 14.73 3.70 -12.04
N ARG A 66 13.46 4.03 -12.25
CA ARG A 66 12.74 3.67 -13.46
C ARG A 66 13.24 4.49 -14.66
N GLU A 67 13.39 5.80 -14.50
CA GLU A 67 13.83 6.73 -15.55
C GLU A 67 15.23 6.43 -16.06
N ASN A 68 16.15 6.02 -15.18
CA ASN A 68 17.51 5.64 -15.57
C ASN A 68 17.65 4.13 -15.90
N GLY A 69 16.56 3.37 -15.89
CA GLY A 69 16.52 1.94 -16.20
C GLY A 69 17.10 1.01 -15.13
N LEU A 70 17.62 1.53 -14.02
CA LEU A 70 18.23 0.71 -12.97
C LEU A 70 17.22 -0.12 -12.17
N LEU A 71 15.94 0.28 -12.15
CA LEU A 71 14.89 -0.54 -11.55
C LEU A 71 14.83 -1.92 -12.21
N PHE A 72 14.99 -1.97 -13.53
CA PHE A 72 14.86 -3.20 -14.32
C PHE A 72 16.19 -3.86 -14.66
N ASN A 73 17.31 -3.12 -14.61
CA ASN A 73 18.60 -3.65 -15.08
C ASN A 73 19.75 -3.45 -14.08
N GLY A 74 19.58 -2.62 -13.06
CA GLY A 74 20.65 -2.21 -12.14
C GLY A 74 21.02 -3.28 -11.12
N SER A 75 22.29 -3.33 -10.74
CA SER A 75 22.78 -4.16 -9.64
C SER A 75 22.33 -3.62 -8.28
N THR A 76 22.60 -4.37 -7.20
CA THR A 76 22.33 -3.87 -5.84
C THR A 76 23.13 -2.61 -5.57
N GLU A 77 24.39 -2.59 -6.01
CA GLU A 77 25.34 -1.49 -5.87
C GLU A 77 24.87 -0.24 -6.61
N ASP A 78 24.39 -0.41 -7.85
CA ASP A 78 23.83 0.71 -8.64
C ASP A 78 22.59 1.31 -7.97
N ILE A 79 21.69 0.46 -7.49
CA ILE A 79 20.41 0.87 -6.90
C ILE A 79 20.65 1.61 -5.57
N VAL A 80 21.57 1.14 -4.74
CA VAL A 80 21.76 1.66 -3.37
C VAL A 80 22.12 3.14 -3.35
N GLU A 81 22.79 3.64 -4.38
CA GLU A 81 23.20 5.04 -4.53
C GLU A 81 21.99 5.99 -4.65
N TYR A 82 20.88 5.51 -5.20
CA TYR A 82 19.63 6.29 -5.31
C TYR A 82 18.73 6.14 -4.08
N LEU A 83 19.03 5.18 -3.21
CA LEU A 83 18.24 4.91 -2.00
C LEU A 83 18.70 5.68 -0.76
N ASN A 84 19.64 6.63 -0.89
CA ASN A 84 20.10 7.49 0.21
C ASN A 84 18.98 8.31 0.89
N ILE A 85 17.87 8.53 0.18
CA ILE A 85 16.69 9.26 0.67
C ILE A 85 15.66 8.38 1.41
N VAL A 86 15.94 7.08 1.53
CA VAL A 86 15.10 6.10 2.27
C VAL A 86 15.92 5.37 3.34
N ARG A 87 15.27 4.97 4.44
CA ARG A 87 15.94 4.20 5.50
C ARG A 87 16.19 2.76 5.08
N PHE A 88 17.25 2.15 5.61
CA PHE A 88 17.66 0.76 5.34
C PHE A 88 17.99 0.49 3.86
N LYS A 89 18.62 1.47 3.20
CA LYS A 89 18.93 1.45 1.77
C LYS A 89 19.54 0.14 1.27
N ASN A 90 20.51 -0.42 2.01
CA ASN A 90 21.23 -1.63 1.61
C ASN A 90 20.31 -2.86 1.52
N ASN A 91 19.42 -3.06 2.51
CA ASN A 91 18.47 -4.18 2.48
C ASN A 91 17.40 -3.95 1.42
N LYS A 92 16.92 -2.71 1.28
CA LYS A 92 15.91 -2.37 0.29
C LYS A 92 16.42 -2.55 -1.15
N ALA A 93 17.66 -2.18 -1.45
CA ALA A 93 18.27 -2.45 -2.75
C ALA A 93 18.29 -3.96 -3.07
N LYS A 94 18.73 -4.78 -2.10
CA LYS A 94 18.71 -6.25 -2.24
C LYS A 94 17.30 -6.80 -2.45
N TYR A 95 16.29 -6.23 -1.79
CA TYR A 95 14.91 -6.66 -1.94
C TYR A 95 14.31 -6.27 -3.29
N LEU A 96 14.68 -5.10 -3.83
CA LEU A 96 14.29 -4.69 -5.18
C LEU A 96 14.86 -5.62 -6.24
N VAL A 97 16.16 -5.97 -6.15
CA VAL A 97 16.78 -6.94 -7.08
C VAL A 97 16.13 -8.32 -6.97
N ALA A 98 15.91 -8.81 -5.74
CA ALA A 98 15.25 -10.10 -5.53
C ALA A 98 13.81 -10.12 -6.06
N LEU A 99 13.06 -9.04 -5.87
CA LEU A 99 11.71 -8.90 -6.44
C LEU A 99 11.77 -8.95 -7.97
N ARG A 100 12.72 -8.23 -8.58
CA ARG A 100 12.90 -8.21 -10.03
C ARG A 100 13.14 -9.61 -10.57
N GLU A 101 14.12 -10.32 -10.02
CA GLU A 101 14.47 -11.69 -10.44
C GLU A 101 13.27 -12.64 -10.31
N GLN A 102 12.48 -12.49 -9.24
CA GLN A 102 11.27 -13.29 -9.02
C GLN A 102 10.12 -12.95 -9.98
N MET A 103 10.13 -11.75 -10.56
CA MET A 103 9.09 -11.23 -11.45
C MET A 103 9.55 -11.17 -12.91
N GLN A 104 10.60 -11.90 -13.26
CA GLN A 104 11.07 -12.05 -14.63
C GLN A 104 10.68 -13.43 -15.19
N ASN A 105 10.35 -13.47 -16.48
CA ASN A 105 10.24 -14.73 -17.21
C ASN A 105 11.62 -15.21 -17.70
N GLU A 106 11.65 -16.35 -18.39
CA GLU A 106 12.89 -16.95 -18.93
C GLU A 106 13.64 -16.04 -19.92
N LYS A 107 12.96 -15.04 -20.50
CA LYS A 107 13.55 -14.04 -21.41
C LYS A 107 14.04 -12.79 -20.67
N GLY A 108 13.88 -12.71 -19.35
CA GLY A 108 14.24 -11.55 -18.53
C GLY A 108 13.20 -10.42 -18.56
N GLU A 109 12.02 -10.63 -19.14
CA GLU A 109 10.96 -9.63 -19.22
C GLU A 109 10.17 -9.58 -17.91
N ILE A 110 9.81 -8.38 -17.44
CA ILE A 110 8.99 -8.20 -16.24
C ILE A 110 7.57 -8.70 -16.50
N ILE A 111 7.04 -9.54 -15.60
CA ILE A 111 5.72 -10.20 -15.71
C ILE A 111 4.81 -9.95 -14.49
N THR A 112 5.07 -8.90 -13.70
CA THR A 112 4.39 -8.68 -12.41
C THR A 112 2.86 -8.60 -12.53
N LYS A 113 2.33 -7.89 -13.53
CA LYS A 113 0.88 -7.80 -13.75
C LYS A 113 0.29 -9.13 -14.18
N ASP A 114 0.93 -9.82 -15.11
CA ASP A 114 0.46 -11.11 -15.64
C ASP A 114 0.45 -12.17 -14.54
N PHE A 115 1.49 -12.20 -13.70
CA PHE A 115 1.54 -13.05 -12.53
C PHE A 115 0.37 -12.78 -11.57
N PHE A 116 0.13 -11.53 -11.19
CA PHE A 116 -0.98 -11.22 -10.27
C PHE A 116 -2.37 -11.29 -10.94
N ASN A 117 -2.46 -11.36 -12.28
CA ASN A 117 -3.69 -11.69 -12.99
C ASN A 117 -4.04 -13.18 -12.88
N SER A 118 -3.05 -14.07 -12.68
CA SER A 118 -3.32 -15.50 -12.50
C SER A 118 -3.84 -15.86 -11.10
N ILE A 119 -3.90 -14.90 -10.18
CA ILE A 119 -4.46 -15.05 -8.84
C ILE A 119 -5.77 -14.28 -8.80
N THR A 120 -6.90 -14.96 -8.68
CA THR A 120 -8.22 -14.30 -8.76
C THR A 120 -8.55 -13.54 -7.49
N ASP A 121 -8.33 -14.15 -6.32
CA ASP A 121 -8.74 -13.56 -5.04
C ASP A 121 -7.72 -12.54 -4.50
N VAL A 122 -8.22 -11.39 -4.05
CA VAL A 122 -7.38 -10.30 -3.54
C VAL A 122 -6.68 -10.69 -2.23
N LYS A 123 -7.35 -11.48 -1.37
CA LYS A 123 -6.72 -11.94 -0.12
C LYS A 123 -5.62 -12.93 -0.45
N GLU A 124 -5.80 -13.83 -1.41
CA GLU A 124 -4.74 -14.72 -1.91
C GLU A 124 -3.54 -13.96 -2.50
N LYS A 125 -3.76 -12.90 -3.29
CA LYS A 125 -2.67 -12.02 -3.76
C LYS A 125 -1.87 -11.46 -2.57
N ARG A 126 -2.57 -11.00 -1.54
CA ARG A 126 -1.93 -10.46 -0.33
C ARG A 126 -1.11 -11.50 0.40
N GLU A 127 -1.69 -12.68 0.66
CA GLU A 127 -1.00 -13.79 1.32
C GLU A 127 0.26 -14.20 0.55
N TRP A 128 0.17 -14.24 -0.79
CA TRP A 128 1.32 -14.54 -1.62
C TRP A 128 2.43 -13.48 -1.47
N ILE A 129 2.09 -12.19 -1.47
CA ILE A 129 3.08 -11.12 -1.27
C ILE A 129 3.77 -11.26 0.08
N VAL A 130 2.99 -11.42 1.16
CA VAL A 130 3.51 -11.53 2.54
C VAL A 130 4.46 -12.72 2.68
N LYS A 131 4.14 -13.84 2.03
CA LYS A 131 4.95 -15.06 2.11
C LYS A 131 6.22 -14.98 1.28
N ASN A 132 6.17 -14.34 0.10
CA ASN A 132 7.21 -14.52 -0.91
C ASN A 132 8.05 -13.26 -1.20
N ILE A 133 7.56 -12.05 -0.90
CA ILE A 133 8.29 -10.82 -1.18
C ILE A 133 9.02 -10.32 0.07
N LYS A 134 10.35 -10.24 -0.01
CA LYS A 134 11.18 -9.78 1.11
C LYS A 134 10.88 -8.34 1.47
N GLY A 135 10.76 -8.06 2.77
CA GLY A 135 10.51 -6.73 3.30
C GLY A 135 9.03 -6.29 3.29
N MET A 136 8.12 -7.16 2.86
CA MET A 136 6.68 -6.89 2.82
C MET A 136 5.93 -7.66 3.91
N ALA A 137 5.16 -6.96 4.74
CA ALA A 137 4.17 -7.57 5.63
C ALA A 137 2.75 -7.23 5.15
N TYR A 138 1.73 -7.61 5.92
CA TYR A 138 0.32 -7.40 5.56
C TYR A 138 -0.01 -5.95 5.19
N LYS A 139 0.57 -4.99 5.92
CA LYS A 139 0.36 -3.57 5.65
C LYS A 139 0.95 -3.17 4.30
N GLU A 140 2.21 -3.52 4.01
CA GLU A 140 2.82 -3.19 2.71
C GLU A 140 2.15 -3.92 1.54
N ALA A 141 1.73 -5.18 1.75
CA ALA A 141 1.00 -5.94 0.74
C ALA A 141 -0.38 -5.32 0.46
N GLY A 142 -1.10 -4.90 1.51
CA GLY A 142 -2.34 -4.14 1.39
C GLY A 142 -2.14 -2.79 0.70
N HIS A 143 -1.02 -2.11 1.00
CA HIS A 143 -0.64 -0.84 0.38
C HIS A 143 -0.47 -0.97 -1.13
N PHE A 144 0.30 -1.96 -1.58
CA PHE A 144 0.45 -2.26 -3.00
C PHE A 144 -0.90 -2.54 -3.67
N LEU A 145 -1.68 -3.45 -3.10
CA LEU A 145 -2.94 -3.88 -3.69
C LEU A 145 -3.95 -2.72 -3.77
N ARG A 146 -4.00 -1.83 -2.78
CA ARG A 146 -4.81 -0.60 -2.85
C ARG A 146 -4.34 0.29 -3.99
N ASN A 147 -3.03 0.53 -4.11
CA ASN A 147 -2.46 1.43 -5.11
C ASN A 147 -2.65 0.96 -6.55
N VAL A 148 -2.98 -0.32 -6.75
CA VAL A 148 -3.37 -0.88 -8.05
C VAL A 148 -4.87 -1.23 -8.11
N GLY A 149 -5.70 -0.63 -7.25
CA GLY A 149 -7.16 -0.66 -7.38
C GLY A 149 -7.90 -1.78 -6.64
N PHE A 150 -7.21 -2.63 -5.87
CA PHE A 150 -7.81 -3.72 -5.07
C PHE A 150 -8.09 -3.33 -3.61
N GLY A 151 -8.23 -2.04 -3.30
CA GLY A 151 -8.32 -1.54 -1.92
C GLY A 151 -9.67 -1.76 -1.20
N LYS A 152 -10.73 -2.15 -1.91
CA LYS A 152 -12.07 -2.26 -1.31
C LYS A 152 -12.21 -3.41 -0.31
N GLU A 153 -11.39 -4.45 -0.46
CA GLU A 153 -11.53 -5.71 0.29
C GLU A 153 -10.43 -5.93 1.33
N ILE A 154 -9.49 -4.99 1.46
CA ILE A 154 -8.31 -5.11 2.31
C ILE A 154 -8.00 -3.80 3.03
N ALA A 155 -7.54 -3.90 4.27
CA ALA A 155 -7.10 -2.78 5.09
C ALA A 155 -5.58 -2.59 5.03
N ILE A 156 -5.14 -1.36 5.24
CA ILE A 156 -3.74 -0.98 5.42
C ILE A 156 -3.59 -0.53 6.88
N LEU A 157 -3.28 -1.47 7.78
CA LEU A 157 -3.25 -1.19 9.22
C LEU A 157 -1.87 -0.71 9.67
N ASP A 158 -1.58 0.56 9.43
CA ASP A 158 -0.43 1.24 10.04
C ASP A 158 -0.77 1.85 11.42
N ARG A 159 0.26 2.44 12.06
CA ARG A 159 0.10 3.04 13.38
C ARG A 159 -0.91 4.20 13.42
N HIS A 160 -1.00 5.01 12.37
CA HIS A 160 -1.95 6.12 12.29
C HIS A 160 -3.37 5.61 12.08
N ILE A 161 -3.57 4.61 11.21
CA ILE A 161 -4.87 3.96 11.01
C ILE A 161 -5.35 3.31 12.31
N LEU A 162 -4.50 2.54 13.00
CA LEU A 162 -4.87 1.93 14.29
C LEU A 162 -5.24 2.97 15.35
N LYS A 163 -4.50 4.08 15.46
CA LYS A 163 -4.85 5.18 16.36
C LYS A 163 -6.20 5.79 16.03
N ASN A 164 -6.53 5.93 14.75
CA ASN A 164 -7.83 6.42 14.32
C ASN A 164 -8.95 5.42 14.64
N LEU A 165 -8.71 4.11 14.44
CA LEU A 165 -9.67 3.06 14.81
C LEU A 165 -9.97 3.05 16.31
N VAL A 166 -8.99 3.34 17.17
CA VAL A 166 -9.22 3.55 18.62
C VAL A 166 -10.13 4.75 18.87
N LYS A 167 -9.83 5.91 18.24
CA LYS A 167 -10.64 7.13 18.39
C LYS A 167 -12.07 6.96 17.86
N LEU A 168 -12.25 6.12 16.85
CA LEU A 168 -13.56 5.74 16.30
C LEU A 168 -14.25 4.64 17.12
N GLU A 169 -13.62 4.16 18.19
CA GLU A 169 -14.10 3.07 19.06
C GLU A 169 -14.39 1.76 18.29
N VAL A 170 -13.60 1.51 17.24
CA VAL A 170 -13.61 0.25 16.46
C VAL A 170 -12.76 -0.82 17.14
N ILE A 171 -11.67 -0.40 17.80
CA ILE A 171 -10.80 -1.21 18.65
C ILE A 171 -10.55 -0.48 19.97
N GLU A 172 -10.21 -1.21 21.04
CA GLU A 172 -10.04 -0.64 22.38
C GLU A 172 -8.72 0.14 22.52
N ASP A 173 -7.63 -0.45 22.04
CA ASP A 173 -6.29 0.11 22.12
C ASP A 173 -5.45 -0.24 20.87
N VAL A 174 -4.31 0.43 20.71
CA VAL A 174 -3.36 0.11 19.65
C VAL A 174 -2.53 -1.09 20.11
N PRO A 175 -2.61 -2.25 19.42
CA PRO A 175 -1.89 -3.43 19.86
C PRO A 175 -0.38 -3.22 19.79
N LYS A 176 0.35 -3.74 20.80
CA LYS A 176 1.82 -3.66 20.86
C LYS A 176 2.51 -4.37 19.71
N SER A 177 1.90 -5.44 19.20
CA SER A 177 2.35 -6.22 18.06
C SER A 177 1.16 -6.67 17.21
N LEU A 178 1.32 -6.64 15.89
CA LEU A 178 0.32 -7.13 14.94
C LEU A 178 0.74 -8.49 14.41
N THR A 179 0.19 -9.56 14.99
CA THR A 179 0.28 -10.90 14.40
C THR A 179 -0.64 -10.98 13.17
N PRO A 180 -0.42 -11.90 12.22
CA PRO A 180 -1.31 -12.09 11.07
C PRO A 180 -2.79 -12.27 11.48
N LYS A 181 -3.03 -13.11 12.49
CA LYS A 181 -4.38 -13.33 13.04
C LYS A 181 -5.02 -12.04 13.54
N LEU A 182 -4.29 -11.27 14.36
CA LEU A 182 -4.80 -10.01 14.90
C LEU A 182 -5.01 -8.95 13.81
N TYR A 183 -4.14 -8.91 12.79
CA TYR A 183 -4.29 -8.02 11.65
C TYR A 183 -5.62 -8.28 10.95
N LEU A 184 -5.94 -9.54 10.64
CA LEU A 184 -7.17 -9.93 9.97
C LEU A 184 -8.41 -9.68 10.85
N GLU A 185 -8.31 -9.91 12.17
CA GLU A 185 -9.39 -9.58 13.11
C GLU A 185 -9.70 -8.07 13.13
N ILE A 186 -8.68 -7.22 13.12
CA ILE A 186 -8.86 -5.76 13.08
C ILE A 186 -9.39 -5.30 11.71
N GLU A 187 -8.92 -5.92 10.62
CA GLU A 187 -9.44 -5.67 9.27
C GLU A 187 -10.94 -5.95 9.18
N GLU A 188 -11.41 -7.08 9.70
CA GLU A 188 -12.85 -7.41 9.67
C GLU A 188 -13.66 -6.43 10.55
N LYS A 189 -13.12 -5.98 11.69
CA LYS A 189 -13.74 -4.91 12.49
C LYS A 189 -13.83 -3.59 11.71
N MET A 190 -12.76 -3.20 11.01
CA MET A 190 -12.73 -2.01 10.16
C MET A 190 -13.72 -2.14 8.99
N LYS A 191 -13.80 -3.31 8.34
CA LYS A 191 -14.75 -3.59 7.26
C LYS A 191 -16.20 -3.47 7.72
N ALA A 192 -16.53 -4.05 8.87
CA ALA A 192 -17.85 -3.92 9.47
C ALA A 192 -18.19 -2.46 9.83
N TYR A 193 -17.20 -1.70 10.32
CA TYR A 193 -17.38 -0.27 10.62
C TYR A 193 -17.62 0.55 9.35
N CYS A 194 -16.83 0.33 8.29
CA CYS A 194 -17.00 0.97 6.98
C CYS A 194 -18.41 0.75 6.42
N LYS A 195 -18.92 -0.50 6.53
CA LYS A 195 -20.30 -0.84 6.14
C LYS A 195 -21.34 -0.06 6.96
N PHE A 196 -21.14 0.03 8.28
CA PHE A 196 -22.05 0.78 9.17
C PHE A 196 -22.11 2.27 8.84
N ILE A 197 -20.98 2.90 8.52
CA ILE A 197 -20.92 4.33 8.21
C ILE A 197 -21.17 4.66 6.73
N SER A 198 -21.27 3.64 5.86
CA SER A 198 -21.40 3.79 4.40
C SER A 198 -20.25 4.55 3.74
N ILE A 199 -19.02 4.37 4.24
CA ILE A 199 -17.78 4.87 3.62
C ILE A 199 -16.94 3.67 3.21
N PRO A 200 -16.54 3.53 1.93
CA PRO A 200 -15.66 2.44 1.48
C PRO A 200 -14.33 2.39 2.24
N MET A 201 -13.76 1.19 2.39
CA MET A 201 -12.54 0.99 3.19
C MET A 201 -11.32 1.73 2.63
N ASP A 202 -11.16 1.72 1.31
CA ASP A 202 -10.13 2.45 0.57
C ASP A 202 -10.32 3.97 0.66
N SER A 203 -11.56 4.46 0.67
CA SER A 203 -11.88 5.86 0.95
C SER A 203 -11.54 6.26 2.38
N LEU A 204 -11.89 5.42 3.37
CA LEU A 204 -11.59 5.68 4.77
C LEU A 204 -10.08 5.71 5.01
N ASP A 205 -9.31 4.80 4.41
CA ASP A 205 -7.85 4.81 4.49
C ASP A 205 -7.25 6.14 4.01
N LEU A 206 -7.61 6.60 2.80
CA LEU A 206 -7.13 7.87 2.25
C LEU A 206 -7.57 9.08 3.09
N LEU A 207 -8.79 9.06 3.64
CA LEU A 207 -9.30 10.11 4.51
C LEU A 207 -8.47 10.23 5.80
N LEU A 208 -8.21 9.10 6.46
CA LEU A 208 -7.46 9.06 7.71
C LEU A 208 -5.99 9.44 7.50
N TRP A 209 -5.41 9.06 6.36
CA TRP A 209 -4.08 9.50 5.95
C TRP A 209 -4.02 10.98 5.62
N TYR A 210 -5.00 11.52 4.89
CA TYR A 210 -5.09 12.96 4.61
C TYR A 210 -5.13 13.77 5.91
N LYS A 211 -5.86 13.29 6.92
CA LYS A 211 -5.93 13.95 8.23
C LYS A 211 -4.57 14.02 8.96
N GLU A 212 -3.70 13.04 8.74
CA GLU A 212 -2.35 13.02 9.32
C GLU A 212 -1.34 13.82 8.49
N ALA A 213 -1.32 13.62 7.18
CA ALA A 213 -0.29 14.14 6.29
C ALA A 213 -0.63 15.49 5.64
N GLY A 214 -1.91 15.88 5.60
CA GLY A 214 -2.40 17.07 4.91
C GLY A 214 -2.53 16.91 3.39
N GLU A 215 -2.19 15.74 2.84
CA GLU A 215 -2.22 15.46 1.40
C GLU A 215 -2.80 14.07 1.09
N ILE A 216 -3.48 13.96 -0.06
CA ILE A 216 -3.93 12.68 -0.62
C ILE A 216 -2.86 12.21 -1.60
N PHE A 217 -1.98 11.33 -1.11
CA PHE A 217 -0.88 10.77 -1.87
C PHE A 217 -1.21 9.34 -2.35
N LYS A 218 -0.43 8.35 -1.93
CA LYS A 218 -0.56 6.93 -2.27
C LYS A 218 -0.03 6.05 -1.15
#